data_AF-A0A1Y3X1Z0-F1
#
_entry.id   AF-A0A1Y3X1Z0-F1
#
_cell.length_a   1.000
_cell.length_b   1.000
_cell.length_c   1.000
_cell.angle_alpha   90.00
_cell.angle_beta   90.00
_cell.angle_gamma   90.00
#
_symmetry.space_group_name_H-M   'P 1'
#
loop_
_entity.id
_entity.type
_entity.pdbx_description
1 polymer ?
#
loop_
_entity_poly.entity_id
_entity_poly.type
_entity_poly.pdbx_seq_one_letter_code
_entity_poly.pdbx_strand_id
1 'polypeptide(L)' 'MIPKIVHYCWFGNTPKNYLANRYVKSFNKLGGGVKIIEWNEQNCDLDENNYIR' A
#
# COMPACT_ATOMS: atom_id res chain seq x y z
N MET A 1 18.99 9.20 7.08
CA MET A 1 18.59 9.08 5.65
C MET A 1 17.21 8.42 5.63
N ILE A 2 16.23 8.97 4.91
CA ILE A 2 14.86 8.43 4.91
C ILE A 2 14.81 7.12 4.10
N PRO A 3 14.23 6.03 4.63
CA PRO A 3 14.05 4.79 3.88
C PRO A 3 13.22 5.00 2.61
N LYS A 4 13.61 4.37 1.52
CA LYS A 4 12.87 4.40 0.25
C LYS A 4 11.72 3.40 0.30
N ILE A 5 10.62 3.76 0.95
CA ILE A 5 9.44 2.91 1.09
C ILE A 5 8.21 3.66 0.63
N VAL A 6 7.43 3.04 -0.26
CA VAL A 6 6.11 3.53 -0.68
C VAL A 6 5.06 2.70 0.05
N HIS A 7 4.32 3.37 0.93
CA HIS A 7 3.15 2.80 1.59
C HIS A 7 1.89 3.22 0.81
N TYR A 8 1.00 2.27 0.52
CA TYR A 8 -0.33 2.57 0.00
C TYR A 8 -1.37 1.69 0.68
N CYS A 9 -2.60 2.18 0.73
CA CYS A 9 -3.72 1.50 1.36
C CYS A 9 -4.67 0.94 0.29
N TRP A 10 -5.15 -0.29 0.49
CA TRP A 10 -6.19 -0.89 -0.33
C TRP A 10 -7.11 -1.71 0.57
N PHE A 11 -8.18 -1.06 1.03
CA PHE A 11 -9.19 -1.64 1.91
C PHE A 11 -10.55 -1.73 1.19
N GLY A 12 -11.45 -2.54 1.73
CA GLY A 12 -12.77 -2.86 1.20
C GLY A 12 -12.89 -4.26 0.60
N ASN A 13 -11.91 -5.16 0.76
CA ASN A 13 -11.90 -6.52 0.21
C ASN A 13 -12.28 -6.63 -1.29
N THR A 14 -12.07 -5.57 -2.07
CA THR A 14 -12.35 -5.56 -3.51
C THR A 14 -11.10 -5.85 -4.31
N PRO A 15 -11.18 -6.57 -5.44
CA PRO A 15 -10.04 -6.75 -6.32
C PRO A 15 -9.65 -5.42 -6.96
N LYS A 16 -8.35 -5.16 -7.04
CA LYS A 16 -7.81 -3.99 -7.76
C LYS A 16 -8.16 -4.11 -9.24
N ASN A 17 -8.73 -3.06 -9.81
CA ASN A 17 -8.97 -3.00 -11.25
C ASN A 17 -7.65 -2.89 -12.03
N TYR A 18 -7.73 -2.96 -13.37
CA TYR A 18 -6.56 -2.89 -14.24
C TYR A 18 -5.72 -1.61 -14.02
N LEU A 19 -6.38 -0.46 -13.89
CA LEU A 19 -5.71 0.83 -13.72
C LEU A 19 -4.96 0.91 -12.38
N ALA A 20 -5.59 0.50 -11.28
CA ALA A 20 -4.96 0.45 -9.96
C ALA A 20 -3.71 -0.43 -9.99
N ASN A 21 -3.80 -1.64 -10.56
CA ASN A 21 -2.64 -2.51 -10.74
C ASN A 21 -1.53 -1.87 -11.60
N ARG A 22 -1.91 -1.17 -12.68
CA ARG A 22 -0.95 -0.45 -13.54
C ARG A 22 -0.23 0.66 -12.78
N TYR A 23 -0.94 1.42 -11.94
CA TYR A 23 -0.36 2.49 -11.15
C TYR A 23 0.54 1.96 -10.02
N VAL A 24 0.13 0.92 -9.29
CA VAL A 24 0.98 0.30 -8.26
C VAL A 24 2.28 -0.23 -8.87
N LYS A 25 2.20 -0.89 -10.04
CA LYS A 25 3.40 -1.35 -10.77
C LYS A 25 4.34 -0.20 -11.18
N SER A 26 3.81 1.00 -11.38
CA SER A 26 4.60 2.17 -11.75
C SER A 26 5.53 2.63 -10.62
N PHE A 27 5.22 2.31 -9.36
CA PHE A 27 6.09 2.64 -8.22
C PHE A 27 7.45 1.95 -8.30
N ASN A 28 7.54 0.78 -8.94
CA ASN A 28 8.82 0.11 -9.20
C ASN A 28 9.76 0.95 -10.08
N LYS A 29 9.23 1.92 -10.84
CA LYS A 29 10.02 2.83 -11.69
C LYS A 29 10.69 3.96 -10.92
N LEU A 30 10.34 4.17 -9.64
CA LEU A 30 10.95 5.21 -8.79
C LEU A 30 12.45 4.96 -8.55
N GLY A 31 12.94 3.74 -8.87
CA GLY A 31 14.35 3.39 -8.88
C GLY A 31 14.96 3.28 -7.48
N GLY A 32 16.19 2.77 -7.40
CA GLY A 32 16.95 2.75 -6.15
C GLY A 32 16.43 1.83 -5.06
N GLY A 33 15.85 0.68 -5.42
CA GLY A 33 15.46 -0.38 -4.48
C GLY A 33 14.30 -0.01 -3.56
N VAL A 34 13.36 0.82 -4.05
CA VAL A 34 12.17 1.21 -3.28
C VAL A 34 11.37 -0.03 -2.89
N LYS A 35 11.09 -0.20 -1.60
CA LYS A 35 10.18 -1.22 -1.09
C LYS A 35 8.75 -0.71 -1.19
N ILE A 36 7.84 -1.56 -1.66
CA ILE A 36 6.41 -1.25 -1.72
C ILE A 36 5.71 -2.04 -0.61
N ILE A 37 4.89 -1.37 0.18
CA ILE A 37 4.07 -1.97 1.24
C ILE A 37 2.60 -1.61 0.97
N GLU A 38 1.79 -2.65 0.78
CA GLU A 38 0.33 -2.55 0.72
C GLU A 38 -0.22 -2.74 2.13
N TRP A 39 -1.05 -1.82 2.60
CA TRP A 39 -1.88 -1.98 3.79
C TRP A 39 -3.29 -2.41 3.40
N ASN A 40 -3.78 -3.48 4.01
CA ASN A 40 -5.12 -4.04 3.79
C ASN A 40 -5.60 -4.77 5.06
N GLU A 41 -6.75 -5.40 4.99
CA GLU A 41 -7.40 -6.10 6.11
C GLU A 41 -6.59 -7.29 6.66
N GLN A 42 -5.59 -7.79 5.93
CA GLN A 42 -4.77 -8.92 6.37
C GLN A 42 -3.58 -8.49 7.23
N ASN A 43 -3.18 -7.21 7.18
CA ASN A 43 -1.96 -6.72 7.83
C ASN A 43 -2.14 -5.43 8.63
N CYS A 44 -3.33 -4.84 8.62
CA CYS A 44 -3.70 -3.69 9.41
C CYS A 44 -4.97 -4.02 10.21
N ASP A 45 -4.84 -4.03 11.53
CA ASP A 45 -5.98 -4.16 12.43
C ASP A 45 -6.64 -2.78 12.58
N LEU A 46 -7.85 -2.64 12.02
CA LEU A 46 -8.60 -1.38 12.05
C LEU A 46 -9.20 -1.08 13.43
N ASP A 47 -9.19 -2.06 14.34
CA ASP A 47 -9.67 -1.93 15.71
C ASP A 47 -8.51 -1.75 16.72
N GLU A 48 -7.25 -1.69 16.27
CA GLU A 48 -6.07 -1.56 17.14
C GLU A 48 -6.08 -0.27 17.98
N ASN A 49 -6.67 0.81 17.43
CA ASN A 49 -6.71 2.10 18.11
C ASN A 49 -7.94 2.92 17.70
N ASN A 50 -8.44 3.72 18.63
CA ASN A 50 -9.59 4.63 18.47
C ASN A 50 -9.41 5.68 17.36
N TYR A 51 -8.20 5.92 16.88
CA TYR A 51 -7.93 6.87 15.78
C TYR A 51 -7.98 6.24 14.39
N ILE A 52 -7.99 4.91 14.30
CA ILE A 52 -8.10 4.19 13.02
C ILE A 52 -9.57 4.08 12.60
N ARG A 53 -10.48 4.20 13.57
CA ARG A 53 -11.93 4.10 13.42
C ARG A 53 -12.62 5.44 13.16
#